data_AF-A0A916NN60-F1
#
_entry.id   AF-A0A916NN60-F1
#
_cell.length_a   1.000
_cell.length_b   1.000
_cell.length_c   1.000
_cell.angle_alpha   90.00
_cell.angle_beta   90.00
_cell.angle_gamma   90.00
#
_symmetry.space_group_name_H-M   'P 1'
#
loop_
_entity.id
_entity.type
_entity.pdbx_description
1 polymer ?
#
loop_
_entity_poly.entity_id
_entity_poly.type
_entity_poly.pdbx_seq_one_letter_code
_entity_poly.pdbx_strand_id
1 'polypeptide(L)'
;MKTKKVGAPDKYSDEILQQKLNEFLISNTVAKLNYSSLAKETGIPRHVWMRRMSKVIQNIKEPTPKFFGEVREDLILPNIPEIIDKNWNNRNQMIKDLMLFEKIIRDLYQKSRDYEKFANEKEKMSEKIKKLEGELKLAKADVDYYKNELYKVSIKSKKTSERLNNNLQNVLEITPSKPETIEKATSGEFGKYFEGLFDKE
;
A
#
# COMPACT_ATOMS: atom_id res chain seq x y z
N MET A 1 -35.37 6.61 11.62
CA MET A 1 -34.75 5.27 11.73
C MET A 1 -35.29 4.57 12.97
N LYS A 2 -35.93 3.40 12.85
CA LYS A 2 -36.48 2.65 14.00
C LYS A 2 -35.35 1.85 14.65
N THR A 3 -35.01 2.16 15.90
CA THR A 3 -34.08 1.36 16.71
C THR A 3 -34.74 0.02 17.05
N LYS A 4 -34.07 -1.10 16.74
CA LYS A 4 -34.56 -2.44 17.11
C LYS A 4 -34.56 -2.55 18.64
N LYS A 5 -35.70 -2.94 19.20
CA LYS A 5 -35.83 -3.28 20.63
C LYS A 5 -34.86 -4.41 20.95
N VAL A 6 -33.92 -4.16 21.87
CA VAL A 6 -32.96 -5.15 22.35
C VAL A 6 -33.74 -6.16 23.20
N GLY A 7 -33.88 -7.39 22.69
CA GLY A 7 -34.46 -8.50 23.43
C GLY A 7 -33.53 -8.97 24.56
N ALA A 8 -34.05 -9.83 25.44
CA ALA A 8 -33.28 -10.43 26.53
C ALA A 8 -31.97 -11.07 26.00
N PRO A 9 -30.87 -11.00 26.78
CA PRO A 9 -29.58 -11.55 26.37
C PRO A 9 -29.68 -13.06 26.14
N ASP A 10 -28.98 -13.53 25.11
CA ASP A 10 -28.98 -14.94 24.73
C ASP A 10 -28.37 -15.80 25.84
N LYS A 11 -29.09 -16.87 26.23
CA LYS A 11 -28.67 -17.83 27.26
C LYS A 11 -27.34 -18.55 26.96
N TYR A 12 -26.94 -18.61 25.69
CA TYR A 12 -25.72 -19.29 25.25
C TYR A 12 -24.91 -18.32 24.39
N SER A 13 -23.75 -17.85 24.87
CA SER A 13 -22.84 -17.06 24.06
C SER A 13 -22.13 -17.93 23.02
N ASP A 14 -21.65 -17.33 21.94
CA ASP A 14 -20.89 -18.06 20.92
C ASP A 14 -19.58 -18.64 21.49
N GLU A 15 -18.96 -17.96 22.45
CA GLU A 15 -17.77 -18.44 23.18
C GLU A 15 -18.05 -19.74 23.94
N ILE A 16 -19.17 -19.80 24.67
CA ILE A 16 -19.59 -21.01 25.41
C ILE A 16 -19.85 -22.16 24.45
N LEU A 17 -20.52 -21.89 23.32
CA LEU A 17 -20.78 -22.88 22.29
C LEU A 17 -19.49 -23.39 21.65
N GLN A 18 -18.52 -22.51 21.40
CA GLN A 18 -17.22 -22.88 20.86
C GLN A 18 -16.43 -23.74 21.84
N GLN A 19 -16.42 -23.38 23.12
CA GLN A 19 -15.77 -24.16 24.17
C GLN A 19 -16.37 -25.57 24.27
N LYS A 20 -17.70 -25.67 24.32
CA LYS A 20 -18.41 -26.96 24.41
C LYS A 20 -18.21 -27.83 23.17
N LEU A 21 -18.12 -27.21 21.99
CA LEU A 21 -17.79 -27.91 20.75
C LEU A 21 -16.36 -28.47 20.79
N ASN A 22 -15.39 -27.71 21.30
CA ASN A 22 -14.02 -28.18 21.46
C ASN A 22 -13.93 -29.34 22.47
N GLU A 23 -14.60 -29.23 23.62
CA GLU A 23 -14.68 -30.31 24.62
C GLU A 23 -15.25 -31.61 24.02
N PHE A 24 -16.28 -31.50 23.18
CA PHE A 24 -16.86 -32.63 22.46
C PHE A 24 -15.86 -33.28 21.49
N LEU A 25 -15.11 -32.46 20.74
CA LEU A 25 -14.13 -32.93 19.74
C LEU A 25 -12.88 -33.56 20.36
N ILE A 26 -12.52 -33.20 21.59
CA ILE A 26 -11.44 -33.88 22.34
C ILE A 26 -11.85 -35.32 22.70
N SER A 27 -13.13 -35.52 23.00
CA SER A 27 -13.66 -36.79 23.51
C SER A 27 -14.25 -37.70 22.42
N ASN A 28 -14.50 -37.16 21.22
CA ASN A 28 -15.20 -37.85 20.14
C ASN A 28 -14.59 -37.57 18.76
N THR A 29 -14.71 -38.54 17.86
CA THR A 29 -14.26 -38.39 16.46
C THR A 29 -15.19 -37.47 15.65
N VAL A 30 -14.64 -36.81 14.63
CA VAL A 30 -15.40 -35.92 13.73
C VAL A 30 -16.55 -36.64 13.02
N ALA A 31 -16.42 -37.95 12.76
CA ALA A 31 -17.48 -38.78 12.19
C ALA A 31 -18.75 -38.82 13.07
N LYS A 32 -18.60 -38.71 14.40
CA LYS A 32 -19.73 -38.67 15.35
C LYS A 32 -20.32 -37.27 15.50
N LEU A 33 -19.70 -36.23 14.94
CA LEU A 33 -20.15 -34.86 15.05
C LEU A 33 -21.48 -34.69 14.32
N ASN A 34 -22.56 -34.45 15.06
CA ASN A 34 -23.85 -34.04 14.50
C ASN A 34 -24.62 -33.25 15.56
N TYR A 35 -25.66 -32.50 15.16
CA TYR A 35 -26.36 -31.64 16.10
C TYR A 35 -27.07 -32.42 17.23
N SER A 36 -27.43 -33.68 16.99
CA SER A 36 -28.08 -34.54 17.98
C SER A 36 -27.09 -35.09 19.01
N SER A 37 -25.89 -35.50 18.58
CA SER A 37 -24.81 -35.94 19.47
C SER A 37 -24.32 -34.79 20.34
N LEU A 38 -24.11 -33.62 19.75
CA LEU A 38 -23.78 -32.39 20.48
C LEU A 38 -24.85 -32.06 21.54
N ALA A 39 -26.13 -32.12 21.19
CA ALA A 39 -27.20 -31.82 22.14
C ALA A 39 -27.26 -32.81 23.31
N LYS A 40 -27.02 -34.09 23.03
CA LYS A 40 -27.02 -35.15 24.05
C LYS A 40 -25.87 -34.98 25.04
N GLU A 41 -24.68 -34.60 24.55
CA GLU A 41 -23.45 -34.58 25.35
C GLU A 41 -23.22 -33.23 26.05
N THR A 42 -23.63 -32.13 25.42
CA THR A 42 -23.46 -30.77 25.98
C THR A 42 -24.68 -30.27 26.75
N GLY A 43 -25.84 -30.94 26.62
CA GLY A 43 -27.11 -30.49 27.18
C GLY A 43 -27.69 -29.24 26.50
N ILE A 44 -27.05 -28.73 25.44
CA ILE A 44 -27.49 -27.54 24.71
C ILE A 44 -28.44 -27.95 23.58
N PRO A 45 -29.63 -27.33 23.45
CA PRO A 45 -30.61 -27.75 22.46
C PRO A 45 -30.10 -27.74 21.02
N ARG A 46 -30.49 -28.74 20.23
CA ARG A 46 -30.13 -28.92 18.81
C ARG A 46 -30.30 -27.65 17.97
N HIS A 47 -31.39 -26.92 18.18
CA HIS A 47 -31.72 -25.72 17.41
C HIS A 47 -30.73 -24.56 17.67
N VAL A 48 -30.11 -24.50 18.86
CA VAL A 48 -29.08 -23.50 19.18
C VAL A 48 -27.83 -23.77 18.37
N TRP A 49 -27.36 -25.03 18.34
CA TRP A 49 -26.24 -25.46 17.51
C TRP A 49 -26.47 -25.22 16.02
N MET A 50 -27.66 -25.57 15.52
CA MET A 50 -28.01 -25.41 14.12
C MET A 50 -28.07 -23.93 13.72
N ARG A 51 -28.61 -23.07 14.58
CA ARG A 51 -28.76 -21.64 14.28
C ARG A 51 -27.45 -20.86 14.38
N ARG A 52 -26.63 -21.16 15.39
CA ARG A 52 -25.44 -20.36 15.73
C ARG A 52 -24.13 -20.95 15.21
N MET A 53 -24.00 -22.27 15.20
CA MET A 53 -22.74 -22.97 14.90
C MET A 53 -22.82 -23.86 13.65
N SER A 54 -23.87 -23.76 12.83
CA SER A 54 -24.01 -24.56 11.61
C SER A 54 -22.82 -24.43 10.67
N LYS A 55 -22.41 -23.18 10.38
CA LYS A 55 -21.25 -22.90 9.52
C LYS A 55 -19.96 -23.48 10.08
N VAL A 56 -19.73 -23.34 11.39
CA VAL A 56 -18.53 -23.86 12.07
C VAL A 56 -18.52 -25.39 12.00
N ILE A 57 -19.63 -26.04 12.33
CA ILE A 57 -19.78 -27.50 12.30
C ILE A 57 -19.66 -28.04 10.87
N GLN A 58 -20.20 -27.35 9.87
CA GLN A 58 -20.03 -27.73 8.47
C GLN A 58 -18.56 -27.62 8.03
N ASN A 59 -17.88 -26.53 8.36
CA ASN A 59 -16.45 -26.37 8.05
C ASN A 59 -15.57 -27.42 8.75
N ILE A 60 -15.97 -27.93 9.91
CA ILE A 60 -15.23 -29.00 10.60
C ILE A 60 -15.44 -30.35 9.89
N LYS A 61 -16.63 -30.61 9.36
CA LYS A 61 -16.94 -31.85 8.63
C LYS A 61 -16.35 -31.87 7.23
N GLU A 62 -16.49 -30.76 6.54
CA GLU A 62 -16.11 -30.56 5.16
C GLU A 62 -15.46 -29.17 5.09
N PRO A 63 -14.12 -29.09 5.29
CA PRO A 63 -13.42 -27.82 5.23
C PRO A 63 -13.63 -27.19 3.85
N THR A 64 -14.42 -26.12 3.78
CA THR A 64 -14.51 -25.34 2.54
C THR A 64 -13.11 -24.81 2.22
N PRO A 65 -12.54 -25.12 1.05
CA PRO A 65 -11.26 -24.56 0.65
C PRO A 65 -11.39 -23.04 0.61
N LYS A 66 -10.67 -22.36 1.49
CA LYS A 66 -10.59 -20.89 1.47
C LYS A 66 -9.44 -20.52 0.55
N PHE A 67 -9.79 -20.04 -0.64
CA PHE A 67 -8.82 -19.47 -1.57
C PHE A 67 -8.28 -18.17 -0.99
N PHE A 68 -6.96 -18.10 -0.79
CA PHE A 68 -6.27 -16.87 -0.42
C PHE A 68 -5.62 -16.29 -1.69
N GLY A 69 -6.26 -15.30 -2.32
CA GLY A 69 -5.71 -14.52 -3.43
C GLY A 69 -6.04 -15.03 -4.84
N GLU A 70 -5.53 -14.29 -5.85
CA GLU A 70 -5.74 -14.55 -7.29
C GLU A 70 -4.87 -15.69 -7.85
N VAL A 71 -3.90 -16.18 -7.07
CA VAL A 71 -3.06 -17.32 -7.46
C VAL A 71 -3.76 -18.61 -7.04
N ARG A 72 -4.23 -19.37 -8.04
CA ARG A 72 -4.75 -20.74 -7.90
C ARG A 72 -3.61 -21.72 -7.61
N GLU A 73 -2.89 -21.52 -6.53
CA GLU A 73 -2.08 -22.58 -5.94
C GLU A 73 -2.81 -23.00 -4.68
N ASP A 74 -3.45 -24.15 -4.78
CA ASP A 74 -4.18 -24.75 -3.66
C ASP A 74 -3.21 -24.88 -2.49
N LEU A 75 -3.34 -23.99 -1.51
CA LEU A 75 -2.62 -24.08 -0.26
C LEU A 75 -3.20 -25.28 0.49
N ILE A 76 -2.67 -26.48 0.23
CA ILE A 76 -3.06 -27.69 0.94
C ILE A 76 -2.49 -27.57 2.35
N LEU A 77 -3.30 -27.02 3.26
CA LEU A 77 -2.99 -27.01 4.68
C LEU A 77 -3.16 -28.44 5.21
N PRO A 78 -2.13 -29.02 5.85
CA PRO A 78 -2.25 -30.35 6.44
C PRO A 78 -3.33 -30.37 7.52
N ASN A 79 -4.21 -31.37 7.49
CA ASN A 79 -5.21 -31.59 8.52
C ASN A 79 -4.58 -32.35 9.70
N ILE A 80 -4.41 -31.67 10.83
CA ILE A 80 -3.74 -32.24 12.02
C ILE A 80 -4.43 -33.54 12.51
N PRO A 81 -5.77 -33.59 12.67
CA PRO A 81 -6.51 -34.83 12.89
C PRO A 81 -6.16 -35.96 11.91
N GLU A 82 -6.10 -35.70 10.60
CA GLU A 82 -5.75 -36.73 9.61
C GLU A 82 -4.29 -37.19 9.74
N ILE A 83 -3.36 -36.29 10.05
CA ILE A 83 -1.96 -36.62 10.33
C ILE A 83 -1.86 -37.55 11.54
N ILE A 84 -2.63 -37.27 12.59
CA ILE A 84 -2.67 -38.09 13.81
C ILE A 84 -3.27 -39.47 13.49
N ASP A 85 -4.42 -39.51 12.82
CA ASP A 85 -5.12 -40.76 12.49
C ASP A 85 -4.30 -41.66 11.56
N LYS A 86 -3.62 -41.07 10.57
CA LYS A 86 -2.77 -41.79 9.61
C LYS A 86 -1.49 -42.35 10.25
N ASN A 87 -0.93 -41.64 11.22
CA ASN A 87 0.39 -41.94 11.77
C ASN A 87 0.39 -42.42 13.23
N TRP A 88 -0.78 -42.77 13.78
CA TRP A 88 -0.95 -43.19 15.18
C TRP A 88 0.05 -44.28 15.62
N ASN A 89 0.31 -45.25 14.73
CA ASN A 89 1.25 -46.36 15.00
C ASN A 89 2.69 -46.09 14.52
N ASN A 90 2.96 -44.94 13.89
CA ASN A 90 4.27 -44.59 13.35
C ASN A 90 4.70 -43.19 13.80
N ARG A 91 5.25 -43.13 15.02
CA ARG A 91 5.74 -41.90 15.66
C ARG A 91 6.73 -41.11 14.78
N ASN A 92 7.63 -41.80 14.07
CA ASN A 92 8.64 -41.13 13.25
C ASN A 92 8.03 -40.44 12.04
N GLN A 93 7.00 -41.03 11.43
CA GLN A 93 6.27 -40.41 10.33
C GLN A 93 5.42 -39.22 10.82
N MET A 94 4.80 -39.37 11.99
CA MET A 94 4.05 -38.28 12.64
C MET A 94 4.92 -37.05 12.91
N ILE A 95 6.14 -37.26 13.43
CA ILE A 95 7.10 -36.17 13.65
C ILE A 95 7.47 -35.48 12.34
N LYS A 96 7.74 -36.24 11.27
CA LYS A 96 8.05 -35.67 9.94
C LYS A 96 6.90 -34.81 9.39
N ASP A 97 5.68 -35.30 9.49
CA ASP A 97 4.50 -34.61 8.96
C ASP A 97 4.20 -33.33 9.78
N LEU A 98 4.43 -33.34 11.10
CA LEU A 98 4.33 -32.15 11.95
C LEU A 98 5.47 -31.14 11.71
N MET A 99 6.68 -31.60 11.40
CA MET A 99 7.78 -30.70 11.02
C MET A 99 7.49 -29.97 9.70
N LEU A 100 6.81 -30.62 8.76
CA LEU A 100 6.34 -29.97 7.54
C LEU A 100 5.35 -28.85 7.87
N PHE A 101 4.44 -29.08 8.80
CA PHE A 101 3.49 -28.08 9.28
C PHE A 101 4.18 -26.88 9.94
N GLU A 102 5.16 -27.13 10.81
CA GLU A 102 5.97 -26.08 11.45
C GLU A 102 6.70 -25.22 10.40
N LYS A 103 7.28 -25.86 9.37
CA LYS A 103 7.96 -25.16 8.29
C LYS A 103 7.00 -24.24 7.52
N ILE A 104 5.81 -24.74 7.15
CA ILE A 104 4.82 -23.94 6.44
C ILE A 104 4.40 -22.72 7.25
N ILE A 105 4.15 -22.89 8.56
CA ILE A 105 3.81 -21.78 9.45
C ILE A 105 4.93 -20.74 9.50
N ARG A 106 6.17 -21.20 9.65
CA ARG A 106 7.35 -20.32 9.71
C ARG A 106 7.52 -19.53 8.41
N ASP A 107 7.37 -20.19 7.27
CA ASP A 107 7.47 -19.57 5.93
C ASP A 107 6.35 -18.55 5.71
N LEU A 108 5.11 -18.87 6.11
CA LEU A 108 3.97 -17.95 6.04
C LEU A 108 4.17 -16.73 6.94
N TYR A 109 4.65 -16.94 8.17
CA TYR A 109 4.93 -15.87 9.11
C TYR A 109 6.03 -14.94 8.58
N GLN A 110 7.10 -15.50 8.03
CA GLN A 110 8.19 -14.72 7.45
C GLN A 110 7.70 -13.90 6.24
N LYS A 111 6.96 -14.54 5.32
CA LYS A 111 6.34 -13.83 4.19
C LYS A 111 5.43 -12.69 4.65
N SER A 112 4.60 -12.91 5.68
CA SER A 112 3.72 -11.88 6.23
C SER A 112 4.53 -10.69 6.77
N ARG A 113 5.63 -10.94 7.48
CA ARG A 113 6.52 -9.88 8.00
C ARG A 113 7.18 -9.10 6.87
N ASP A 114 7.59 -9.78 5.81
CA ASP A 114 8.21 -9.12 4.67
C ASP A 114 7.19 -8.31 3.86
N TYR A 115 5.95 -8.81 3.70
CA TYR A 115 4.85 -8.04 3.12
C TYR A 115 4.54 -6.76 3.90
N GLU A 116 4.55 -6.82 5.23
CA GLU A 116 4.34 -5.64 6.09
C GLU A 116 5.45 -4.59 5.89
N LYS A 117 6.71 -5.02 5.77
CA LYS A 117 7.83 -4.13 5.43
C LYS A 117 7.66 -3.50 4.05
N PHE A 118 7.34 -4.30 3.03
CA PHE A 118 7.13 -3.80 1.68
C PHE A 118 5.96 -2.81 1.61
N ALA A 119 4.88 -3.05 2.35
CA ALA A 119 3.75 -2.12 2.43
C ALA A 119 4.17 -0.76 2.99
N ASN A 120 4.94 -0.75 4.09
CA ASN A 120 5.47 0.47 4.70
C ASN A 120 6.45 1.21 3.79
N GLU A 121 7.33 0.50 3.08
CA GLU A 121 8.26 1.11 2.12
C GLU A 121 7.52 1.72 0.92
N LYS A 122 6.49 1.02 0.41
CA LYS A 122 5.63 1.54 -0.66
C LYS A 122 4.94 2.83 -0.26
N GLU A 123 4.45 2.93 0.98
CA GLU A 123 3.82 4.15 1.50
C GLU A 123 4.82 5.31 1.55
N LYS A 124 6.01 5.09 2.12
CA LYS A 124 7.09 6.10 2.15
C LYS A 124 7.50 6.58 0.75
N MET A 125 7.61 5.65 -0.21
CA MET A 125 7.94 6.00 -1.59
C MET A 125 6.81 6.80 -2.25
N SER A 126 5.55 6.45 -1.99
CA SER A 126 4.38 7.19 -2.48
C SER A 126 4.35 8.64 -1.97
N GLU A 127 4.64 8.85 -0.69
CA GLU A 127 4.77 10.20 -0.11
C GLU A 127 5.90 11.00 -0.77
N LYS A 128 7.05 10.37 -0.99
CA LYS A 128 8.20 11.00 -1.65
C LYS A 128 7.88 11.41 -3.09
N ILE A 129 7.15 10.56 -3.82
CA ILE A 129 6.70 10.87 -5.19
C ILE A 129 5.79 12.09 -5.17
N LYS A 130 4.77 12.13 -4.30
CA LYS A 130 3.87 13.28 -4.19
C LYS A 130 4.62 14.59 -3.89
N LYS A 131 5.63 14.52 -3.01
CA LYS A 131 6.47 15.69 -2.69
C LYS A 131 7.25 16.17 -3.93
N LEU A 132 7.93 15.26 -4.62
CA LEU A 132 8.70 15.58 -5.83
C LEU A 132 7.82 16.10 -6.97
N GLU A 133 6.62 15.56 -7.13
CA GLU A 133 5.64 16.07 -8.11
C GLU A 133 5.23 17.52 -7.80
N GLY A 134 5.06 17.85 -6.52
CA GLY A 134 4.79 19.21 -6.06
C GLY A 134 5.95 20.18 -6.36
N GLU A 135 7.17 19.78 -6.00
CA GLU A 135 8.38 20.56 -6.28
C GLU A 135 8.58 20.78 -7.79
N LEU A 136 8.36 19.74 -8.60
CA LEU A 136 8.47 19.82 -10.05
C LEU A 136 7.43 20.75 -10.67
N LYS A 137 6.21 20.80 -10.11
CA LYS A 137 5.18 21.74 -10.55
C LYS A 137 5.56 23.19 -10.26
N LEU A 138 6.12 23.47 -9.08
CA LEU A 138 6.63 24.80 -8.72
C LEU A 138 7.79 25.22 -9.63
N ALA A 139 8.79 24.34 -9.81
CA ALA A 139 9.92 24.62 -10.68
C ALA A 139 9.51 24.90 -12.13
N LYS A 140 8.50 24.20 -12.66
CA LYS A 140 7.94 24.50 -13.99
C LYS A 140 7.28 25.88 -14.05
N ALA A 141 6.51 26.24 -13.03
CA ALA A 141 5.88 27.56 -12.96
C ALA A 141 6.93 28.67 -12.90
N ASP A 142 8.00 28.48 -12.13
CA ASP A 142 9.12 29.43 -12.04
C ASP A 142 9.82 29.57 -13.39
N VAL A 143 10.10 28.46 -14.08
CA VAL A 143 10.71 28.48 -15.42
C VAL A 143 9.83 29.26 -16.40
N ASP A 144 8.52 29.03 -16.41
CA ASP A 144 7.60 29.73 -17.30
C ASP A 144 7.48 31.22 -16.95
N TYR A 145 7.49 31.56 -15.67
CA TYR A 145 7.54 32.93 -15.19
C TYR A 145 8.80 33.66 -15.67
N TYR A 146 9.98 33.07 -15.42
CA TYR A 146 11.26 33.69 -15.82
C TYR A 146 11.42 33.77 -17.34
N LYS A 147 10.93 32.78 -18.10
CA LYS A 147 10.89 32.86 -19.57
C LYS A 147 10.03 34.05 -20.04
N ASN A 148 8.87 34.25 -19.42
CA ASN A 148 7.99 35.36 -19.77
C ASN A 148 8.61 36.71 -19.39
N GLU A 149 9.21 36.82 -18.21
CA GLU A 149 9.92 38.04 -17.80
C GLU A 149 11.11 38.34 -18.72
N LEU A 150 11.92 37.34 -19.07
CA LEU A 150 13.00 37.49 -20.05
C LEU A 150 12.47 37.96 -21.41
N TYR A 151 11.35 37.39 -21.86
CA TYR A 151 10.70 37.80 -23.11
C TYR A 151 10.23 39.26 -23.05
N LYS A 152 9.56 39.68 -21.96
CA LYS A 152 9.15 41.07 -21.76
C LYS A 152 10.35 42.01 -21.75
N VAL A 153 11.42 41.68 -21.04
CA VAL A 153 12.66 42.46 -21.01
C VAL A 153 13.27 42.53 -22.41
N SER A 154 13.28 41.43 -23.17
CA SER A 154 13.81 41.42 -24.55
C SER A 154 13.00 42.28 -25.52
N ILE A 155 11.67 42.36 -25.36
CA ILE A 155 10.83 43.26 -26.16
C ILE A 155 11.07 44.72 -25.75
N LYS A 156 11.07 44.99 -24.45
CA LYS A 156 11.30 46.34 -23.90
C LYS A 156 12.68 46.85 -24.28
N SER A 157 13.70 45.99 -24.28
CA SER A 157 15.07 46.34 -24.66
C SER A 157 15.22 46.63 -26.16
N LYS A 158 14.28 46.20 -27.02
CA LYS A 158 14.30 46.50 -28.46
C LYS A 158 13.78 47.89 -28.81
N LYS A 159 12.90 48.48 -27.99
CA LYS A 159 12.28 49.80 -28.26
C LYS A 159 12.94 50.89 -27.42
N THR A 160 13.42 51.97 -28.06
CA THR A 160 14.14 53.06 -27.37
C THR A 160 13.28 53.79 -26.33
N SER A 161 12.00 54.04 -26.61
CA SER A 161 11.06 54.65 -25.66
C SER A 161 10.81 53.77 -24.42
N GLU A 162 10.66 52.46 -24.62
CA GLU A 162 10.45 51.50 -23.54
C GLU A 162 11.71 51.31 -22.68
N ARG A 163 12.90 51.36 -23.29
CA ARG A 163 14.18 51.32 -22.57
C ARG A 163 14.29 52.46 -21.57
N LEU A 164 14.03 53.68 -22.01
CA LEU A 164 14.03 54.88 -21.16
C LEU A 164 12.97 54.81 -20.05
N ASN A 165 11.74 54.39 -20.38
CA ASN A 165 10.65 54.30 -19.41
C ASN A 165 10.88 53.22 -18.32
N ASN A 166 11.65 52.17 -18.62
CA ASN A 166 11.94 51.09 -17.69
C ASN A 166 13.36 51.17 -17.10
N ASN A 167 14.08 52.30 -17.28
CA ASN A 167 15.47 52.49 -16.85
C ASN A 167 16.42 51.35 -17.29
N LEU A 168 16.18 50.77 -18.47
CA LEU A 168 17.03 49.72 -19.03
C LEU A 168 18.29 50.36 -19.61
N GLN A 169 19.41 50.19 -18.91
CA GLN A 169 20.75 50.64 -19.33
C GLN A 169 21.54 49.47 -19.94
N ASN A 170 22.66 49.75 -20.60
CA ASN A 170 23.60 48.72 -21.09
C ASN A 170 23.02 47.67 -22.07
N VAL A 171 22.15 48.11 -23.00
CA VAL A 171 21.55 47.22 -24.02
C VAL A 171 22.38 47.23 -25.31
N LEU A 172 22.74 46.04 -25.80
CA LEU A 172 23.33 45.85 -27.13
C LEU A 172 22.32 46.22 -28.24
N GLU A 173 22.56 47.33 -28.94
CA GLU A 173 21.80 47.73 -30.12
C GLU A 173 22.64 47.49 -31.38
N ILE A 174 22.12 46.69 -32.31
CA ILE A 174 22.77 46.40 -33.59
C ILE A 174 22.01 47.16 -34.67
N THR A 175 22.61 48.24 -35.17
CA THR A 175 22.03 49.02 -36.27
C THR A 175 22.91 48.85 -37.52
N PRO A 176 22.44 48.17 -38.58
CA PRO A 176 23.26 47.89 -39.77
C PRO A 176 23.82 49.15 -40.47
N SER A 177 23.18 50.30 -40.27
CA SER A 177 23.62 51.58 -40.84
C SER A 177 24.74 52.28 -40.04
N LYS A 178 25.05 51.82 -38.82
CA LYS A 178 26.07 52.41 -37.96
C LYS A 178 27.20 51.42 -37.71
N PRO A 179 28.38 51.59 -38.34
CA PRO A 179 29.49 50.64 -38.22
C PRO A 179 29.97 50.46 -36.78
N GLU A 180 29.94 51.52 -35.96
CA GLU A 180 30.29 51.47 -34.53
C GLU A 180 29.42 50.49 -33.72
N THR A 181 28.14 50.35 -34.07
CA THR A 181 27.23 49.43 -33.37
C THR A 181 27.49 47.97 -33.75
N ILE A 182 27.94 47.75 -34.99
CA ILE A 182 28.34 46.44 -35.48
C ILE A 182 29.63 46.02 -34.78
N GLU A 183 30.64 46.89 -34.75
CA GLU A 183 31.92 46.64 -34.07
C GLU A 183 31.73 46.32 -32.57
N LYS A 184 30.89 47.09 -31.86
CA LYS A 184 30.54 46.81 -30.46
C LYS A 184 29.89 45.44 -30.26
N ALA A 185 29.11 44.96 -31.21
CA ALA A 185 28.42 43.67 -31.13
C ALA A 185 29.31 42.48 -31.56
N THR A 186 30.30 42.70 -32.42
CA THR A 186 31.15 41.63 -32.98
C THR A 186 32.55 41.54 -32.36
N SER A 187 33.02 42.57 -31.68
CA SER A 187 34.37 42.63 -31.10
C SER A 187 34.59 41.66 -29.93
N GLY A 188 33.53 41.27 -29.22
CA GLY A 188 33.63 40.44 -28.02
C GLY A 188 34.26 41.15 -26.80
N GLU A 189 34.62 42.44 -26.91
CA GLU A 189 35.22 43.25 -25.85
C GLU A 189 34.16 43.79 -24.86
N PHE A 190 33.32 42.90 -24.31
CA PHE A 190 32.17 43.34 -23.49
C PHE A 190 32.56 44.16 -22.26
N GLY A 191 33.70 43.89 -21.62
CA GLY A 191 34.16 44.65 -20.45
C GLY A 191 34.51 46.11 -20.75
N LYS A 192 34.88 46.43 -22.00
CA LYS A 192 35.17 47.81 -22.44
C LYS A 192 33.92 48.59 -22.79
N TYR A 193 32.90 47.90 -23.33
CA TYR A 193 31.68 48.53 -23.83
C TYR A 193 30.49 48.44 -22.87
N PHE A 194 30.57 47.60 -21.84
CA PHE A 194 29.54 47.36 -20.83
C PHE A 194 30.16 47.31 -19.43
N GLU A 195 30.62 48.48 -18.97
CA GLU A 195 31.19 48.68 -17.64
C GLU A 195 30.15 48.38 -16.54
N GLY A 196 30.55 47.66 -15.47
CA GLY A 196 29.64 47.25 -14.39
C GLY A 196 28.82 45.99 -14.66
N LEU A 197 28.91 45.36 -15.83
CA LEU A 197 28.10 44.17 -16.18
C LEU A 197 28.73 42.84 -15.75
N PHE A 198 30.06 42.82 -15.59
CA PHE A 198 30.84 41.64 -15.20
C PHE A 198 31.69 41.87 -13.94
N ASP A 199 31.56 43.05 -13.33
CA ASP A 199 32.23 43.35 -12.07
C ASP A 199 31.51 42.56 -10.97
N LYS A 200 32.20 41.54 -10.44
CA LYS A 200 31.74 40.75 -9.30
C LYS A 200 31.72 41.66 -8.06
N GLU A 201 30.59 41.66 -7.35
CA GLU A 201 30.62 41.75 -5.88
C GLU A 201 31.18 40.45 -5.30
#